data_AF-A0A136KIB9-F1
#
_entry.id   AF-A0A136KIB9-F1
#
_cell.length_a   1.000
_cell.length_b   1.000
_cell.length_c   1.000
_cell.angle_alpha   90.00
_cell.angle_beta   90.00
_cell.angle_gamma   90.00
#
_symmetry.space_group_name_H-M   'P 1'
#
loop_
_entity.id
_entity.type
_entity.pdbx_description
1 polymer ?
#
loop_
_entity_poly.entity_id
_entity_poly.type
_entity_poly.pdbx_seq_one_letter_code
_entity_poly.pdbx_strand_id
1 'polypeptide(L)'
;MDQASILKNTPQEVKDLLKDYSLPEITGDIRHWGGYIHLKKANEYDEKILWINPTGDPSHPIKALSLQYHGIDGIAPHREVFTAMTDMVLLIGSGDLSKLSGEQLVEALTEQVNSIQVVFLKRSSTYEIPGGFLHAYVNPFYDRPVILIEKRISPRDQSADIREANIYRLFDQDGRGTRGLYPEEIMRKIGKAKEAGR
;
A
#
# COMPACT_ATOMS: atom_id res chain seq x y z
N MET A 1 18.00 8.93 4.44
CA MET A 1 17.56 10.33 4.46
C MET A 1 17.59 10.78 5.90
N ASP A 2 18.06 11.99 6.22
CA ASP A 2 18.04 12.48 7.61
C ASP A 2 16.62 12.91 8.06
N GLN A 3 16.38 12.96 9.36
CA GLN A 3 15.08 13.29 9.96
C GLN A 3 14.57 14.68 9.55
N ALA A 4 15.44 15.68 9.42
CA ALA A 4 15.03 17.02 9.04
C ALA A 4 14.49 17.05 7.60
N SER A 5 15.13 16.31 6.69
CA SER A 5 14.70 16.14 5.32
C SER A 5 13.37 15.37 5.21
N ILE A 6 13.19 14.30 5.99
CA ILE A 6 11.91 13.57 6.04
C ILE A 6 10.79 14.52 6.47
N LEU A 7 10.95 15.20 7.61
CA LEU A 7 9.95 16.13 8.13
C LEU A 7 9.67 17.27 7.14
N LYS A 8 10.71 17.87 6.55
CA LYS A 8 10.53 18.97 5.58
C LYS A 8 9.58 18.58 4.45
N ASN A 9 9.72 17.37 3.91
CA ASN A 9 8.97 16.89 2.75
C ASN A 9 7.69 16.10 3.10
N THR A 10 7.36 15.97 4.39
CA THR A 10 6.13 15.29 4.85
C THR A 10 4.93 16.23 4.78
N PRO A 11 3.74 15.79 4.29
CA PRO A 11 2.52 16.59 4.31
C PRO A 11 2.14 17.08 5.72
N GLN A 12 1.48 18.23 5.81
CA GLN A 12 1.15 18.82 7.11
C GLN A 12 0.21 17.94 7.92
N GLU A 13 -0.73 17.28 7.24
CA GLU A 13 -1.69 16.35 7.84
C GLU A 13 -0.98 15.14 8.48
N VAL A 14 0.07 14.63 7.85
CA VAL A 14 0.90 13.56 8.43
C VAL A 14 1.70 14.09 9.62
N LYS A 15 2.27 15.30 9.54
CA LYS A 15 2.96 15.94 10.67
C LYS A 15 2.03 16.13 11.86
N ASP A 16 0.78 16.47 11.61
CA ASP A 16 -0.21 16.66 12.68
C ASP A 16 -0.53 15.32 13.35
N LEU A 17 -0.69 14.24 12.59
CA LEU A 17 -0.83 12.89 13.16
C LEU A 17 0.39 12.46 13.96
N LEU A 18 1.61 12.80 13.53
CA LEU A 18 2.83 12.46 14.25
C LEU A 18 2.92 13.09 15.65
N LYS A 19 2.19 14.18 15.92
CA LYS A 19 2.18 14.82 17.25
C LYS A 19 1.60 13.90 18.33
N ASP A 20 0.75 12.96 17.94
CA ASP A 20 0.17 11.96 18.85
C ASP A 20 1.15 10.82 19.18
N TYR A 21 2.32 10.80 18.54
CA TYR A 21 3.35 9.77 18.72
C TYR A 21 4.62 10.34 19.33
N SER A 22 5.04 9.75 20.45
CA SER A 22 6.37 10.01 21.03
C SER A 22 7.40 9.12 20.35
N LEU A 23 7.96 9.58 19.23
CA LEU A 23 8.99 8.85 18.49
C LEU A 23 10.40 9.27 18.93
N PRO A 24 11.26 8.32 19.36
CA PRO A 24 12.65 8.64 19.72
C PRO A 24 13.47 9.06 18.49
N GLU A 25 13.13 8.55 17.31
CA GLU A 25 13.74 8.87 16.03
C GLU A 25 12.69 8.75 14.92
N ILE A 26 12.73 9.68 13.95
CA ILE A 26 11.88 9.61 12.75
C ILE A 26 12.65 8.91 11.65
N THR A 27 12.20 7.70 11.31
CA THR A 27 12.73 6.93 10.18
C THR A 27 11.63 6.65 9.16
N GLY A 28 11.98 6.70 7.88
CA GLY A 28 10.99 6.60 6.81
C GLY A 28 11.61 6.85 5.46
N ASP A 29 10.75 6.97 4.47
CA ASP A 29 11.15 7.22 3.09
C ASP A 29 10.16 8.16 2.40
N ILE A 30 10.69 9.08 1.60
CA ILE A 30 9.91 10.04 0.83
C ILE A 30 10.18 9.80 -0.64
N ARG A 31 9.10 9.63 -1.39
CA ARG A 31 9.10 9.32 -2.81
C ARG A 31 8.17 10.28 -3.55
N HIS A 32 8.25 10.29 -4.87
CA HIS A 32 7.39 11.13 -5.69
C HIS A 32 5.91 10.72 -5.59
N TRP A 33 5.63 9.42 -5.37
CA TRP A 33 4.27 8.92 -5.15
C TRP A 33 3.70 9.19 -3.75
N GLY A 34 4.51 9.63 -2.79
CA GLY A 34 4.11 9.74 -1.39
C GLY A 34 5.25 9.35 -0.46
N GLY A 35 4.94 8.66 0.63
CA GLY A 35 5.99 8.22 1.55
C GLY A 35 5.43 7.47 2.72
N TYR A 36 6.33 7.11 3.64
CA TYR A 36 5.95 6.53 4.91
C TYR A 36 6.93 6.93 6.01
N ILE A 37 6.43 6.92 7.24
CA ILE A 37 7.22 7.09 8.47
C ILE A 37 6.88 5.95 9.41
N HIS A 38 7.91 5.28 9.93
CA HIS A 38 7.72 4.23 10.92
C HIS A 38 7.35 4.83 12.27
N LEU A 39 6.29 4.29 12.83
CA LEU A 39 5.85 4.53 14.21
C LEU A 39 6.51 3.52 15.16
N LYS A 40 6.61 2.26 14.74
CA LYS A 40 7.25 1.18 15.50
C LYS A 40 7.92 0.18 14.57
N LYS A 41 9.03 -0.41 15.03
CA LYS A 41 9.73 -1.51 14.37
C LYS A 41 10.06 -2.58 15.38
N ALA A 42 9.70 -3.82 15.06
CA ALA A 42 10.09 -5.02 15.76
C ALA A 42 10.37 -6.13 14.74
N ASN A 43 10.88 -7.28 15.20
CA ASN A 43 11.12 -8.42 14.31
C ASN A 43 9.82 -9.04 13.77
N GLU A 44 8.74 -8.98 14.54
CA GLU A 44 7.45 -9.58 14.16
C GLU A 44 6.51 -8.59 13.46
N TYR A 45 6.75 -7.29 13.56
CA TYR A 45 5.90 -6.29 12.94
C TYR A 45 6.62 -4.96 12.67
N ASP A 46 6.07 -4.19 11.72
CA ASP A 46 6.28 -2.75 11.69
C ASP A 46 4.92 -2.04 11.65
N GLU A 47 4.90 -0.85 12.21
CA GLU A 47 3.76 0.06 12.17
C GLU A 47 4.24 1.37 11.55
N LYS A 48 3.51 1.88 10.56
CA LYS A 48 3.88 3.07 9.80
C LYS A 48 2.67 3.94 9.49
N ILE A 49 2.89 5.25 9.44
CA ILE A 49 1.99 6.14 8.70
C ILE A 49 2.46 6.10 7.25
N LEU A 50 1.58 5.74 6.33
CA LEU A 50 1.82 5.80 4.90
C LEU A 50 0.91 6.86 4.29
N TRP A 51 1.43 7.58 3.29
CA TRP A 51 0.60 8.46 2.47
C TRP A 51 0.90 8.30 1.00
N ILE A 52 -0.12 8.59 0.19
CA ILE A 52 -0.06 8.58 -1.26
C ILE A 52 -0.42 9.97 -1.74
N ASN A 53 0.50 10.61 -2.46
CA ASN A 53 0.30 11.95 -3.00
C ASN A 53 -0.85 11.96 -4.01
N PRO A 54 -1.58 13.08 -4.13
CA PRO A 54 -2.49 13.28 -5.23
C PRO A 54 -1.71 13.41 -6.56
N THR A 55 -2.40 13.22 -7.67
CA THR A 55 -1.78 13.42 -9.00
C THR A 55 -1.59 14.88 -9.37
N GLY A 56 -2.35 15.81 -8.75
CA GLY A 56 -2.37 17.22 -9.16
C GLY A 56 -3.09 17.47 -10.49
N ASP A 57 -3.57 16.42 -11.15
CA ASP A 57 -4.20 16.48 -12.46
C ASP A 57 -5.65 15.96 -12.38
N PRO A 58 -6.66 16.84 -12.54
CA PRO A 58 -8.06 16.44 -12.51
C PRO A 58 -8.44 15.48 -13.65
N SER A 59 -7.69 15.46 -14.75
CA SER A 59 -7.92 14.53 -15.88
C SER A 59 -7.40 13.12 -15.61
N HIS A 60 -6.44 12.97 -14.68
CA HIS A 60 -5.90 11.69 -14.24
C HIS A 60 -5.89 11.62 -12.71
N PRO A 61 -7.05 11.51 -12.04
CA PRO A 61 -7.15 11.78 -10.61
C PRO A 61 -6.71 10.62 -9.71
N ILE A 62 -6.04 9.58 -10.25
CA ILE A 62 -5.77 8.34 -9.54
C ILE A 62 -4.26 8.12 -9.44
N LYS A 63 -3.75 8.09 -8.20
CA LYS A 63 -2.41 7.60 -7.86
C LYS A 63 -2.52 6.26 -7.13
N ALA A 64 -1.97 5.20 -7.68
CA ALA A 64 -1.99 3.85 -7.10
C ALA A 64 -0.57 3.40 -6.75
N LEU A 65 -0.39 2.81 -5.56
CA LEU A 65 0.84 2.09 -5.24
C LEU A 65 0.95 0.81 -6.06
N SER A 66 2.10 0.12 -5.97
CA SER A 66 2.30 -1.12 -6.69
C SER A 66 1.28 -2.19 -6.28
N LEU A 67 0.66 -2.86 -7.26
CA LEU A 67 -0.15 -4.05 -7.02
C LEU A 67 0.78 -5.18 -6.59
N GLN A 68 0.68 -5.55 -5.32
CA GLN A 68 1.71 -6.32 -4.64
C GLN A 68 1.16 -7.57 -3.94
N TYR A 69 1.99 -8.60 -3.95
CA TYR A 69 1.80 -9.84 -3.22
C TYR A 69 3.01 -10.07 -2.32
N HIS A 70 2.75 -10.53 -1.10
CA HIS A 70 3.78 -10.89 -0.14
C HIS A 70 3.84 -12.39 0.00
N GLY A 71 5.04 -12.98 0.09
CA GLY A 71 5.21 -14.42 0.30
C GLY A 71 5.84 -15.18 -0.87
N ILE A 72 6.91 -14.63 -1.44
CA ILE A 72 7.76 -15.25 -2.47
C ILE A 72 9.00 -15.91 -1.85
N ASP A 73 9.69 -16.72 -2.66
CA ASP A 73 10.98 -17.35 -2.34
C ASP A 73 10.98 -18.18 -1.05
N GLY A 74 9.86 -18.88 -0.78
CA GLY A 74 9.71 -19.76 0.39
C GLY A 74 9.52 -19.01 1.71
N ILE A 75 9.38 -17.68 1.65
CA ILE A 75 9.07 -16.85 2.81
C ILE A 75 7.56 -16.77 2.97
N ALA A 76 7.06 -17.05 4.17
CA ALA A 76 5.63 -16.98 4.44
C ALA A 76 5.08 -15.55 4.24
N PRO A 77 3.87 -15.39 3.70
CA PRO A 77 3.25 -14.08 3.53
C PRO A 77 2.97 -13.43 4.90
N HIS A 78 3.15 -12.12 4.98
CA HIS A 78 2.70 -11.33 6.13
C HIS A 78 1.27 -10.86 5.95
N ARG A 79 0.58 -10.59 7.06
CA ARG A 79 -0.72 -9.91 7.05
C ARG A 79 -0.54 -8.42 7.28
N GLU A 80 -1.46 -7.63 6.79
CA GLU A 80 -1.49 -6.18 7.01
C GLU A 80 -2.82 -5.76 7.62
N VAL A 81 -2.78 -4.97 8.67
CA VAL A 81 -3.96 -4.32 9.23
C VAL A 81 -3.76 -2.83 9.07
N PHE A 82 -4.72 -2.13 8.48
CA PHE A 82 -4.61 -0.67 8.35
C PHE A 82 -5.89 0.05 8.74
N THR A 83 -5.72 1.29 9.16
CA THR A 83 -6.81 2.25 9.37
C THR A 83 -6.66 3.40 8.38
N ALA A 84 -7.70 3.64 7.60
CA ALA A 84 -7.76 4.75 6.65
C ALA A 84 -7.95 6.07 7.41
N MET A 85 -6.97 6.96 7.39
CA MET A 85 -7.07 8.28 8.06
C MET A 85 -7.79 9.30 7.19
N THR A 86 -7.91 9.01 5.90
CA THR A 86 -8.71 9.73 4.91
C THR A 86 -9.54 8.71 4.12
N ASP A 87 -10.52 9.18 3.34
CA ASP A 87 -11.17 8.32 2.33
C ASP A 87 -10.10 7.78 1.37
N MET A 88 -10.24 6.53 0.91
CA MET A 88 -9.28 5.90 0.00
C MET A 88 -9.90 4.73 -0.79
N VAL A 89 -9.14 4.16 -1.72
CA VAL A 89 -9.51 2.92 -2.40
C VAL A 89 -8.49 1.83 -2.08
N LEU A 90 -8.98 0.63 -1.80
CA LEU A 90 -8.21 -0.60 -1.69
C LEU A 90 -8.50 -1.47 -2.92
N LEU A 91 -7.44 -1.95 -3.57
CA LEU A 91 -7.51 -3.07 -4.49
C LEU A 91 -7.20 -4.35 -3.73
N ILE A 92 -8.01 -5.39 -3.87
CA ILE A 92 -7.76 -6.68 -3.22
C ILE A 92 -8.13 -7.87 -4.11
N GLY A 93 -7.26 -8.87 -4.13
CA GLY A 93 -7.44 -10.13 -4.83
C GLY A 93 -8.57 -10.96 -4.23
N SER A 94 -9.13 -11.84 -5.04
CA SER A 94 -10.31 -12.64 -4.69
C SER A 94 -9.99 -13.89 -3.86
N GLY A 95 -8.72 -14.25 -3.68
CA GLY A 95 -8.36 -15.48 -2.97
C GLY A 95 -6.94 -15.50 -2.40
N ASP A 96 -6.73 -16.46 -1.51
CA ASP A 96 -5.45 -16.75 -0.87
C ASP A 96 -4.54 -17.57 -1.82
N LEU A 97 -3.36 -17.03 -2.13
CA LEU A 97 -2.34 -17.68 -2.97
C LEU A 97 -1.15 -18.22 -2.16
N SER A 98 -1.21 -18.21 -0.83
CA SER A 98 -0.10 -18.59 0.06
C SER A 98 0.41 -20.04 -0.11
N LYS A 99 -0.38 -20.90 -0.74
CA LYS A 99 -0.05 -22.30 -1.01
C LYS A 99 0.62 -22.52 -2.37
N LEU A 100 0.69 -21.49 -3.20
CA LEU A 100 1.28 -21.56 -4.54
C LEU A 100 2.72 -21.09 -4.52
N SER A 101 3.52 -21.57 -5.48
CA SER A 101 4.91 -21.14 -5.65
C SER A 101 5.34 -21.23 -7.11
N GLY A 102 6.47 -20.61 -7.44
CA GLY A 102 7.05 -20.65 -8.79
C GLY A 102 6.07 -20.16 -9.87
N GLU A 103 6.00 -20.90 -10.97
CA GLU A 103 5.15 -20.57 -12.12
C GLU A 103 3.66 -20.56 -11.79
N GLN A 104 3.19 -21.49 -10.96
CA GLN A 104 1.77 -21.56 -10.54
C GLN A 104 1.34 -20.30 -9.80
N LEU A 105 2.21 -19.74 -8.96
CA LEU A 105 1.93 -18.47 -8.28
C LEU A 105 1.85 -17.32 -9.29
N VAL A 106 2.77 -17.27 -10.24
CA VAL A 106 2.80 -16.21 -11.27
C VAL A 106 1.56 -16.23 -12.16
N GLU A 107 1.10 -17.41 -12.56
CA GLU A 107 -0.13 -17.60 -13.32
C GLU A 107 -1.35 -17.14 -12.50
N ALA A 108 -1.49 -17.63 -11.27
CA ALA A 108 -2.61 -17.28 -10.39
C ALA A 108 -2.65 -15.78 -10.06
N LEU A 109 -1.49 -15.14 -9.84
CA LEU A 109 -1.40 -13.70 -9.66
C LEU A 109 -1.90 -12.95 -10.90
N THR A 110 -1.55 -13.41 -12.10
CA THR A 110 -2.01 -12.82 -13.36
C THR A 110 -3.52 -12.99 -13.54
N GLU A 111 -4.09 -14.15 -13.17
CA GLU A 111 -5.53 -14.38 -13.20
C GLU A 111 -6.29 -13.51 -12.19
N GLN A 112 -5.75 -13.33 -10.98
CA GLN A 112 -6.37 -12.49 -9.95
C GLN A 112 -6.52 -11.03 -10.36
N VAL A 113 -5.62 -10.51 -11.20
CA VAL A 113 -5.72 -9.15 -11.75
C VAL A 113 -7.07 -8.93 -12.45
N ASN A 114 -7.56 -9.93 -13.19
CA ASN A 114 -8.83 -9.83 -13.91
C ASN A 114 -10.04 -9.82 -12.96
N SER A 115 -9.90 -10.38 -11.77
CA SER A 115 -10.94 -10.47 -10.74
C SER A 115 -10.69 -9.57 -9.52
N ILE A 116 -9.80 -8.57 -9.66
CA ILE A 116 -9.48 -7.65 -8.56
C ILE A 116 -10.74 -6.92 -8.09
N GLN A 117 -10.95 -6.93 -6.78
CA GLN A 117 -12.02 -6.18 -6.15
C GLN A 117 -11.53 -4.76 -5.84
N VAL A 118 -12.44 -3.80 -5.99
CA VAL A 118 -12.18 -2.40 -5.70
C VAL A 118 -13.09 -1.98 -4.56
N VAL A 119 -12.50 -1.65 -3.42
CA VAL A 119 -13.21 -1.32 -2.20
C VAL A 119 -12.97 0.15 -1.88
N PHE A 120 -14.04 0.95 -1.83
CA PHE A 120 -13.95 2.31 -1.32
C PHE A 120 -14.03 2.30 0.20
N LEU A 121 -13.01 2.84 0.85
CA LEU A 121 -12.92 2.90 2.31
C LEU A 121 -13.10 4.34 2.76
N LYS A 122 -14.05 4.54 3.68
CA LYS A 122 -14.27 5.82 4.34
C LYS A 122 -13.20 6.07 5.39
N ARG A 123 -12.91 7.33 5.69
CA ARG A 123 -12.12 7.72 6.85
C ARG A 123 -12.55 6.94 8.10
N SER A 124 -11.56 6.53 8.88
CA SER A 124 -11.66 5.71 10.09
C SER A 124 -12.07 4.25 9.85
N SER A 125 -12.21 3.79 8.61
CA SER A 125 -12.38 2.36 8.33
C SER A 125 -11.09 1.61 8.65
N THR A 126 -11.23 0.46 9.33
CA THR A 126 -10.15 -0.50 9.54
C THR A 126 -10.37 -1.70 8.63
N TYR A 127 -9.30 -2.21 8.02
CA TYR A 127 -9.35 -3.39 7.17
C TYR A 127 -8.16 -4.30 7.49
N GLU A 128 -8.38 -5.62 7.45
CA GLU A 128 -7.32 -6.63 7.54
C GLU A 128 -7.17 -7.29 6.17
N ILE A 129 -5.94 -7.25 5.65
CA ILE A 129 -5.52 -7.96 4.46
C ILE A 129 -4.80 -9.22 4.95
N PRO A 130 -5.40 -10.42 4.78
CA PRO A 130 -4.75 -11.66 5.16
C PRO A 130 -3.48 -11.88 4.33
N GLY A 131 -2.51 -12.59 4.91
CA GLY A 131 -1.35 -13.04 4.15
C GLY A 131 -1.76 -13.91 2.97
N GLY A 132 -1.11 -13.73 1.83
CA GLY A 132 -1.41 -14.47 0.61
C GLY A 132 -2.39 -13.76 -0.34
N PHE A 133 -2.81 -12.53 -0.03
CA PHE A 133 -3.70 -11.75 -0.88
C PHE A 133 -2.95 -10.66 -1.66
N LEU A 134 -3.20 -10.63 -2.97
CA LEU A 134 -2.79 -9.53 -3.85
C LEU A 134 -3.53 -8.24 -3.45
N HIS A 135 -2.84 -7.12 -3.32
CA HIS A 135 -3.51 -5.86 -2.96
C HIS A 135 -2.72 -4.61 -3.36
N ALA A 136 -3.38 -3.46 -3.30
CA ALA A 136 -2.73 -2.14 -3.41
C ALA A 136 -3.58 -1.05 -2.77
N TYR A 137 -2.91 -0.06 -2.20
CA TYR A 137 -3.53 1.19 -1.74
C TYR A 137 -3.56 2.21 -2.86
N VAL A 138 -4.67 2.94 -2.95
CA VAL A 138 -4.94 3.89 -4.03
C VAL A 138 -5.45 5.22 -3.46
N ASN A 139 -4.86 6.31 -3.94
CA ASN A 139 -5.40 7.65 -3.84
C ASN A 139 -6.30 7.95 -5.05
N PRO A 140 -7.63 8.04 -4.87
CA PRO A 140 -8.55 8.35 -5.96
C PRO A 140 -8.76 9.87 -6.16
N PHE A 141 -8.00 10.73 -5.48
CA PHE A 141 -8.15 12.19 -5.49
C PHE A 141 -6.97 12.89 -6.16
N TYR A 142 -7.26 13.99 -6.87
CA TYR A 142 -6.26 14.79 -7.58
C TYR A 142 -5.73 15.97 -6.76
N ASP A 143 -6.34 16.29 -5.62
CA ASP A 143 -6.11 17.53 -4.86
C ASP A 143 -5.66 17.33 -3.42
N ARG A 144 -5.69 16.09 -2.90
CA ARG A 144 -5.34 15.80 -1.51
C ARG A 144 -4.67 14.45 -1.35
N PRO A 145 -3.77 14.29 -0.36
CA PRO A 145 -3.14 13.02 -0.07
C PRO A 145 -4.15 12.04 0.53
N VAL A 146 -3.90 10.75 0.29
CA VAL A 146 -4.48 9.66 1.08
C VAL A 146 -3.51 9.30 2.19
N ILE A 147 -4.01 9.10 3.40
CA ILE A 147 -3.20 8.76 4.57
C ILE A 147 -3.80 7.53 5.25
N LEU A 148 -2.95 6.57 5.63
CA LEU A 148 -3.32 5.40 6.41
C LEU A 148 -2.26 5.10 7.46
N ILE A 149 -2.69 4.44 8.53
CA ILE A 149 -1.79 3.81 9.51
C ILE A 149 -1.85 2.33 9.23
N GLU A 150 -0.72 1.75 8.84
CA GLU A 150 -0.58 0.34 8.49
C GLU A 150 0.29 -0.35 9.55
N LYS A 151 -0.14 -1.53 9.98
CA LYS A 151 0.65 -2.47 10.76
C LYS A 151 0.83 -3.75 9.97
N ARG A 152 2.06 -3.99 9.52
CA ARG A 152 2.47 -5.21 8.85
C ARG A 152 2.99 -6.22 9.87
N ILE A 153 2.45 -7.44 9.87
CA ILE A 153 2.73 -8.48 10.87
C ILE A 153 3.23 -9.75 10.16
N SER A 154 4.47 -10.13 10.45
CA SER A 154 5.06 -11.36 9.91
C SER A 154 4.77 -12.57 10.80
N PRO A 155 4.57 -13.76 10.21
CA PRO A 155 4.38 -14.99 10.97
C PRO A 155 5.67 -15.54 11.59
N ARG A 156 6.83 -14.95 11.26
CA ARG A 156 8.16 -15.31 11.77
C ARG A 156 8.98 -14.03 11.95
N ASP A 157 9.98 -14.10 12.82
CA ASP A 157 10.96 -13.03 13.01
C ASP A 157 11.66 -12.70 11.68
N GLN A 158 11.42 -11.48 11.19
CA GLN A 158 11.95 -10.97 9.93
C GLN A 158 12.24 -9.48 10.03
N SER A 159 13.43 -9.05 9.60
CA SER A 159 13.75 -7.63 9.52
C SER A 159 12.82 -6.93 8.51
N ALA A 160 12.70 -5.60 8.62
CA ALA A 160 11.95 -4.80 7.64
C ALA A 160 12.46 -5.00 6.21
N ASP A 161 13.77 -5.12 6.04
CA ASP A 161 14.42 -5.31 4.73
C ASP A 161 14.07 -6.67 4.09
N ILE A 162 13.99 -7.74 4.90
CA ILE A 162 13.56 -9.06 4.41
C ILE A 162 12.09 -9.01 3.97
N ARG A 163 11.24 -8.31 4.72
CA ARG A 163 9.82 -8.15 4.36
C ARG A 163 9.62 -7.34 3.09
N GLU A 164 10.48 -6.37 2.84
CA GLU A 164 10.49 -5.56 1.61
C GLU A 164 11.01 -6.32 0.39
N ALA A 165 12.01 -7.19 0.58
CA ALA A 165 12.49 -8.10 -0.45
C ALA A 165 11.45 -9.18 -0.80
N ASN A 166 10.59 -9.55 0.15
CA ASN A 166 9.50 -10.51 0.01
C ASN A 166 8.24 -9.92 -0.66
N ILE A 167 8.42 -9.01 -1.63
CA ILE A 167 7.30 -8.35 -2.31
C ILE A 167 7.41 -8.61 -3.80
N TYR A 168 6.44 -9.35 -4.33
CA TYR A 168 6.24 -9.48 -5.76
C TYR A 168 5.32 -8.36 -6.26
N ARG A 169 5.78 -7.58 -7.24
CA ARG A 169 5.06 -6.40 -7.75
C ARG A 169 4.65 -6.61 -9.20
N LEU A 170 3.35 -6.59 -9.46
CA LEU A 170 2.80 -6.83 -10.80
C LEU A 170 2.73 -5.57 -11.63
N PHE A 171 2.11 -4.53 -11.09
CA PHE A 171 1.93 -3.25 -11.76
C PHE A 171 2.33 -2.13 -10.83
N ASP A 172 2.93 -1.09 -11.40
CA ASP A 172 3.23 0.15 -10.70
C ASP A 172 2.99 1.28 -11.70
N GLN A 173 2.27 2.32 -11.28
CA GLN A 173 2.06 3.49 -12.14
C GLN A 173 3.37 4.22 -12.47
N ASP A 174 4.41 4.00 -11.66
CA ASP A 174 5.73 4.59 -11.84
C ASP A 174 6.72 3.65 -12.55
N GLY A 175 6.28 2.47 -13.00
CA GLY A 175 7.08 1.54 -13.81
C GLY A 175 8.28 0.90 -13.09
N ARG A 176 8.30 0.88 -11.75
CA ARG A 176 9.45 0.38 -10.98
C ARG A 176 9.45 -1.15 -10.86
N GLY A 177 10.28 -1.83 -11.65
CA GLY A 177 10.56 -3.26 -11.46
C GLY A 177 9.31 -4.15 -11.53
N THR A 178 8.28 -3.70 -12.25
CA THR A 178 6.99 -4.38 -12.43
C THR A 178 6.83 -4.88 -13.87
N ARG A 179 5.76 -5.65 -14.12
CA ARG A 179 5.39 -6.11 -15.46
C ARG A 179 4.82 -5.00 -16.35
N GLY A 180 4.52 -3.83 -15.80
CA GLY A 180 4.04 -2.67 -16.56
C GLY A 180 3.16 -1.71 -15.74
N LEU A 181 2.45 -0.85 -16.45
CA LEU A 181 1.41 0.03 -15.90
C LEU A 181 0.15 -0.77 -15.55
N TYR A 182 -0.71 -0.18 -14.71
CA TYR A 182 -2.01 -0.75 -14.40
C TYR A 182 -2.88 -0.91 -15.66
N PRO A 183 -3.60 -2.05 -15.82
CA PRO A 183 -4.62 -2.20 -16.84
C PRO A 183 -5.69 -1.11 -16.75
N GLU A 184 -6.09 -0.54 -17.90
CA GLU A 184 -7.10 0.52 -17.98
C GLU A 184 -8.44 0.13 -17.32
N GLU A 185 -8.82 -1.14 -17.39
CA GLU A 185 -10.04 -1.63 -16.76
C GLU A 185 -10.01 -1.43 -15.23
N ILE A 186 -8.88 -1.67 -14.58
CA ILE A 186 -8.73 -1.47 -13.13
C ILE A 186 -8.85 0.02 -12.81
N MET A 187 -8.18 0.87 -13.59
CA MET A 187 -8.27 2.32 -13.45
C MET A 187 -9.71 2.83 -13.58
N ARG A 188 -10.48 2.28 -14.52
CA ARG A 188 -11.91 2.58 -14.68
C ARG A 188 -12.75 2.09 -13.49
N LYS A 189 -12.47 0.89 -12.94
CA LYS A 189 -13.17 0.38 -11.75
C LYS A 189 -12.92 1.27 -10.52
N ILE A 190 -11.70 1.77 -10.34
CA ILE A 190 -11.36 2.74 -9.29
C ILE A 190 -12.19 4.02 -9.44
N GLY A 191 -12.28 4.57 -10.66
CA GLY A 191 -13.09 5.76 -10.94
C GLY A 191 -14.56 5.58 -10.54
N LYS A 192 -15.16 4.43 -10.90
CA LYS A 192 -16.55 4.10 -10.53
C LYS A 192 -16.75 3.91 -9.02
N ALA A 193 -15.82 3.23 -8.34
CA ALA A 193 -15.91 3.01 -6.90
C ALA A 193 -15.86 4.33 -6.12
N LYS A 194 -15.04 5.28 -6.57
CA LYS A 194 -15.00 6.65 -6.02
C LYS A 194 -16.34 7.37 -6.15
N GLU A 195 -17.01 7.25 -7.31
CA GLU A 195 -18.31 7.90 -7.54
C GLU A 195 -19.41 7.29 -6.68
N ALA A 196 -19.46 5.96 -6.57
CA ALA A 196 -20.44 5.26 -5.75
C ALA A 196 -20.23 5.45 -4.23
N GLY A 197 -19.00 5.74 -3.82
CA GLY A 197 -18.66 6.00 -2.42
C GLY A 197 -18.82 7.46 -1.98
N ARG A 198 -19.20 8.39 -2.86
CA ARG A 198 -19.52 9.79 -2.50
C ARG A 198 -20.93 9.89 -1.95
#